data_AF-A0A925KEA2-F1
#
_entry.id   AF-A0A925KEA2-F1
#
_cell.length_a   1.000
_cell.length_b   1.000
_cell.length_c   1.000
_cell.angle_alpha   90.00
_cell.angle_beta   90.00
_cell.angle_gamma   90.00
#
_symmetry.space_group_name_H-M   'P 1'
#
loop_
_entity.id
_entity.type
_entity.pdbx_description
1 polymer ?
#
loop_
_entity_poly.entity_id
_entity_poly.type
_entity_poly.pdbx_seq_one_letter_code
_entity_poly.pdbx_strand_id
1 'polypeptide(L)'
;MRSVPDLFSVAFSFDAAGLIDTVRADARGALVDGKTVMLPWEGRMSNYEERDGVRVPLTGEAAWAPPGSRKPYWRVTIMSATDEFATP
;
A
#
# COMPACT_ATOMS: atom_id res chain seq x y z
N MET A 1 -3.31 -30.52 -4.54
CA MET A 1 -4.10 -29.35 -4.94
C MET A 1 -3.14 -28.16 -5.01
N ARG A 2 -2.76 -27.69 -6.21
CA ARG A 2 -1.94 -26.47 -6.33
C ARG A 2 -2.85 -25.29 -6.09
N SER A 3 -2.52 -24.43 -5.13
CA SER A 3 -3.19 -23.14 -4.97
C SER A 3 -2.94 -22.33 -6.25
N VAL A 4 -4.02 -21.96 -6.95
CA VAL A 4 -3.94 -20.89 -7.95
C VAL A 4 -3.60 -19.59 -7.19
N PRO A 5 -2.74 -18.72 -7.72
CA PRO A 5 -2.52 -17.42 -7.10
C PRO A 5 -3.80 -16.60 -7.17
N ASP A 6 -4.19 -16.01 -6.04
CA ASP A 6 -5.26 -15.02 -6.04
C ASP A 6 -4.80 -13.79 -6.83
N LEU A 7 -5.46 -13.54 -7.97
CA LEU A 7 -5.21 -12.35 -8.78
C LEU A 7 -6.00 -11.18 -8.20
N PHE A 8 -5.32 -10.05 -8.04
CA PHE A 8 -5.94 -8.85 -7.50
C PHE A 8 -5.52 -7.62 -8.31
N SER A 9 -6.48 -6.72 -8.57
CA SER A 9 -6.25 -5.46 -9.30
C SER A 9 -6.07 -4.30 -8.32
N VAL A 10 -5.00 -3.55 -8.51
CA VAL A 10 -4.71 -2.32 -7.75
C VAL A 10 -4.52 -1.15 -8.70
N ALA A 11 -4.99 0.01 -8.28
CA ALA A 11 -4.73 1.28 -8.95
C ALA A 11 -3.61 2.02 -8.21
N PHE A 12 -2.60 2.46 -8.96
CA PHE A 12 -1.57 3.36 -8.46
C PHE A 12 -1.87 4.77 -8.92
N SER A 13 -1.61 5.72 -8.03
CA SER A 13 -1.55 7.14 -8.35
C SER A 13 -0.17 7.65 -8.00
N PHE A 14 0.29 8.60 -8.80
CA PHE A 14 1.60 9.19 -8.66
C PHE A 14 1.45 10.69 -8.52
N ASP A 15 2.30 11.29 -7.69
CA ASP A 15 2.40 12.74 -7.58
C ASP A 15 3.10 13.35 -8.81
N ALA A 16 3.27 14.69 -8.80
CA ALA A 16 3.92 15.40 -9.90
C ALA A 16 5.41 15.05 -10.07
N ALA A 17 6.06 14.45 -9.05
CA ALA A 17 7.43 13.98 -9.11
C ALA A 17 7.53 12.51 -9.56
N GLY A 18 6.39 11.86 -9.86
CA GLY A 18 6.33 10.45 -10.25
C GLY A 18 6.46 9.49 -9.07
N LEU A 19 6.32 9.95 -7.83
CA LEU A 19 6.36 9.12 -6.62
C LEU A 19 4.97 8.58 -6.33
N ILE A 20 4.87 7.37 -5.79
CA ILE A 20 3.57 6.79 -5.42
C ILE A 20 2.92 7.66 -4.33
N ASP A 21 1.74 8.18 -4.62
CA ASP A 21 0.92 8.90 -3.65
C ASP A 21 -0.02 7.92 -2.95
N THR A 22 -0.80 7.18 -3.74
CA THR A 22 -1.73 6.16 -3.23
C THR A 22 -1.72 4.86 -4.03
N VAL A 23 -1.97 3.76 -3.32
CA VAL A 23 -2.27 2.44 -3.87
C VAL A 23 -3.67 2.05 -3.43
N ARG A 24 -4.58 1.84 -4.37
CA ARG A 24 -5.98 1.54 -4.10
C ARG A 24 -6.38 0.17 -4.61
N ALA A 25 -7.19 -0.48 -3.80
CA ALA A 25 -7.72 -1.81 -3.99
C ALA A 25 -9.23 -1.75 -3.80
N ASP A 26 -10.06 -2.02 -4.81
CA ASP A 26 -11.52 -1.94 -4.62
C ASP A 26 -12.10 -3.12 -3.81
N ALA A 27 -11.37 -4.23 -3.74
CA ALA A 27 -11.78 -5.43 -3.02
C ALA A 27 -10.59 -6.14 -2.34
N ARG A 28 -10.16 -5.68 -1.17
CA ARG A 28 -9.17 -6.40 -0.34
C ARG A 28 -9.87 -7.17 0.77
N GLY A 29 -9.47 -8.42 0.97
CA GLY A 29 -10.00 -9.25 2.07
C GLY A 29 -9.66 -8.65 3.44
N ALA A 30 -10.68 -8.30 4.20
CA ALA A 30 -10.61 -7.87 5.60
C ALA A 30 -11.23 -8.94 6.49
N LEU A 31 -10.64 -9.20 7.66
CA LEU A 31 -11.25 -10.09 8.64
C LEU A 31 -12.16 -9.28 9.57
N VAL A 32 -13.46 -9.53 9.52
CA VAL A 32 -14.48 -8.91 10.38
C VAL A 32 -15.28 -10.01 11.06
N ASP A 33 -15.28 -10.04 12.39
CA ASP A 33 -15.96 -11.06 13.20
C ASP A 33 -15.67 -12.51 12.74
N GLY A 34 -14.40 -12.78 12.41
CA GLY A 34 -13.95 -14.11 11.98
C GLY A 34 -14.31 -14.48 10.54
N LYS A 35 -14.91 -13.56 9.76
CA LYS A 35 -15.25 -13.77 8.35
C LYS A 35 -14.46 -12.84 7.45
N THR A 36 -14.01 -13.36 6.31
CA THR A 36 -13.40 -12.53 5.26
C THR A 36 -14.49 -11.76 4.52
N VAL A 37 -14.39 -10.44 4.52
CA VAL A 37 -15.23 -9.52 3.75
C VAL A 37 -14.35 -8.72 2.80
N MET A 38 -14.80 -8.54 1.55
CA MET A 38 -14.04 -7.77 0.57
C MET A 38 -14.40 -6.30 0.70
N LEU A 39 -13.42 -5.47 1.04
CA LEU A 39 -13.63 -4.03 1.27
C LEU A 39 -12.61 -3.20 0.48
N PRO A 40 -13.00 -1.99 0.04
CA PRO A 40 -12.03 -1.06 -0.52
C PRO A 40 -10.94 -0.73 0.49
N TRP A 41 -9.71 -0.74 0.01
CA TRP A 41 -8.50 -0.49 0.79
C TRP A 41 -7.61 0.52 0.08
N GLU A 42 -6.95 1.36 0.86
CA GLU A 42 -6.02 2.36 0.37
C GLU A 42 -4.76 2.38 1.22
N GLY A 43 -3.61 2.28 0.55
CA GLY A 43 -2.30 2.61 1.09
C GLY A 43 -1.90 4.02 0.64
N ARG A 44 -1.31 4.80 1.54
CA ARG A 44 -0.67 6.08 1.22
C ARG A 44 0.79 6.06 1.62
N MET A 45 1.61 6.68 0.78
CA MET A 45 3.04 6.80 0.97
C MET A 45 3.43 8.26 0.89
N SER A 46 4.31 8.70 1.78
CA SER A 46 4.78 10.09 1.81
C SER A 46 6.15 10.18 2.48
N ASN A 47 6.67 11.41 2.55
CA ASN A 47 7.99 11.71 3.12
C ASN A 47 9.10 10.89 2.45
N TYR A 48 9.22 11.02 1.12
CA TYR A 48 10.18 10.27 0.33
C TYR A 48 11.59 10.86 0.45
N GLU A 49 12.55 10.01 0.80
CA GLU A 49 13.99 10.34 0.83
C GLU A 49 14.77 9.55 -0.22
N GLU A 50 15.87 10.11 -0.70
CA GLU A 50 16.78 9.43 -1.62
C GLU A 50 17.73 8.51 -0.85
N ARG A 51 17.80 7.25 -1.28
CA ARG A 51 18.71 6.22 -0.77
C ARG A 51 19.27 5.45 -1.96
N ASP A 52 20.58 5.49 -2.13
CA ASP A 52 21.29 4.82 -3.22
C ASP A 52 20.68 5.09 -4.62
N GLY A 53 20.25 6.34 -4.86
CA GLY A 53 19.66 6.78 -6.13
C GLY A 53 18.19 6.42 -6.32
N VAL A 54 17.51 5.88 -5.31
CA VAL A 54 16.07 5.56 -5.34
C VAL A 54 15.32 6.33 -4.25
N ARG A 55 14.10 6.76 -4.56
CA ARG A 55 13.24 7.47 -3.61
C ARG A 55 12.39 6.48 -2.82
N VAL A 56 12.64 6.38 -1.52
CA VAL A 56 11.97 5.46 -0.60
C VAL A 56 11.03 6.24 0.33
N PRO A 57 9.76 5.84 0.49
CA PRO A 57 8.85 6.53 1.40
C PRO A 57 9.22 6.27 2.85
N LEU A 58 9.20 7.30 3.69
CA LEU A 58 9.44 7.17 5.13
C LEU A 58 8.18 7.27 5.97
N THR A 59 7.02 7.47 5.36
CA THR A 59 5.74 7.46 6.03
C THR A 59 4.75 6.64 5.23
N GLY A 60 4.08 5.73 5.93
CA GLY A 60 3.06 4.86 5.37
C GLY A 60 1.77 4.90 6.17
N GLU A 61 0.63 4.83 5.49
CA GLU A 61 -0.68 4.69 6.11
C GLU A 61 -1.51 3.65 5.36
N ALA A 62 -2.20 2.79 6.09
CA ALA A 62 -3.16 1.85 5.53
C ALA A 62 -4.56 2.11 6.11
N ALA A 63 -5.55 2.18 5.22
CA ALA A 63 -6.92 2.48 5.57
C ALA A 63 -7.91 1.58 4.84
N TRP A 64 -9.01 1.25 5.53
CA TRP A 64 -10.23 0.82 4.84
C TRP A 64 -10.94 2.06 4.31
N ALA A 65 -11.31 2.05 3.02
CA ALA A 65 -11.81 3.23 2.32
C ALA A 65 -13.17 2.99 1.62
N PRO A 66 -14.20 2.50 2.32
CA PRO A 66 -15.53 2.35 1.73
C PRO A 66 -16.08 3.69 1.22
N PRO A 67 -17.06 3.69 0.31
CA PRO A 67 -17.66 4.94 -0.18
C PRO A 67 -18.11 5.86 0.98
N GLY A 68 -17.64 7.11 0.96
CA GLY A 68 -18.00 8.12 1.95
C GLY A 68 -17.28 8.03 3.30
N SER A 69 -16.38 7.06 3.51
CA SER A 69 -15.60 6.97 4.76
C SER A 69 -14.19 6.44 4.52
N ARG A 70 -13.21 7.05 5.20
CA ARG A 70 -11.84 6.55 5.24
C ARG A 70 -11.45 6.29 6.68
N LYS A 71 -11.06 5.06 6.97
CA LYS A 71 -10.73 4.57 8.32
C LYS A 71 -9.30 4.03 8.34
N PRO A 72 -8.31 4.90 8.59
CA PRO A 72 -6.93 4.49 8.84
C PRO A 72 -6.88 3.59 10.08
N TYR A 73 -6.25 2.44 9.93
CA TYR A 73 -6.04 1.49 11.04
C TYR A 73 -4.56 1.27 11.34
N TRP A 74 -3.68 1.72 10.45
CA TRP A 74 -2.24 1.62 10.63
C TRP A 74 -1.53 2.85 10.04
N ARG A 75 -0.58 3.36 10.80
CA ARG A 75 0.32 4.46 10.42
C ARG A 75 1.71 4.12 10.90
N VAL A 76 2.70 4.43 10.08
CA VAL A 76 4.10 4.14 10.40
C VAL A 76 4.99 5.30 9.99
N THR A 77 6.02 5.53 10.79
CA THR A 77 7.24 6.22 10.39
C THR A 77 8.33 5.18 10.22
N ILE A 78 8.89 5.09 9.02
CA ILE A 78 9.92 4.09 8.70
C ILE A 78 11.26 4.64 9.14
N MET A 79 11.85 4.01 10.16
CA MET A 79 13.13 4.43 10.72
C MET A 79 14.32 3.88 9.94
N SER A 80 14.20 2.66 9.43
CA SER A 80 15.21 2.00 8.61
C SER A 80 14.52 1.24 7.49
N ALA A 81 15.12 1.27 6.32
CA ALA A 81 14.76 0.43 5.19
C ALA A 81 16.07 -0.15 4.64
N THR A 82 16.03 -1.41 4.26
CA THR A 82 17.13 -2.07 3.56
C THR A 82 16.64 -2.31 2.15
N ASP A 83 17.35 -1.76 1.19
CA ASP A 83 17.00 -1.84 -0.22
C ASP A 83 17.90 -2.89 -0.90
N GLU A 84 17.32 -3.80 -1.68
CA GLU A 84 18.05 -4.78 -2.48
C GLU A 84 17.65 -4.59 -3.95
N PHE A 85 18.61 -4.21 -4.78
CA PHE A 85 18.40 -4.12 -6.23
C PHE A 85 18.95 -5.36 -6.89
N ALA A 86 18.20 -5.91 -7.86
CA ALA A 86 18.72 -6.96 -8.71
C ALA A 86 19.96 -6.42 -9.44
N THR A 87 21.10 -7.09 -9.26
CA THR A 87 22.30 -6.81 -10.05
C THR A 87 22.02 -7.18 -11.51
N PRO A 88 22.37 -6.31 -12.48
CA PRO A 88 22.16 -6.58 -13.91
C PRO A 88 22.82 -7.88 -14.40
#